data_AF-A0AAN8IKW7-F1
#
_entry.id   AF-A0AAN8IKW7-F1
#
_cell.length_a   1.000
_cell.length_b   1.000
_cell.length_c   1.000
_cell.angle_alpha   90.00
_cell.angle_beta   90.00
_cell.angle_gamma   90.00
#
_symmetry.space_group_name_H-M   'P 1'
#
loop_
_entity.id
_entity.type
_entity.pdbx_description
1 polymer ?
#
loop_
_entity_poly.entity_id
_entity_poly.type
_entity_poly.pdbx_seq_one_letter_code
_entity_poly.pdbx_strand_id
1 'polypeptide(L)'
;MNRYPDYYSLPHQSLFQAVPPNGADPVTHTESSLTPKFTTTTHYAYERNTNEHQPANNFAGATVERKLDEMNNSLLNFLAQYRLHEEKTTTIEGLLTKILERLPEKEQGPPIDYKFVSYEEVMQLYDTYSTNPRAFVRALEILTYKDQIHELSTAVNKRLFSVNRVEFIRKCLFRHFAVPRNLQDDVWRSVRHSLDMRGARLRQMMRTKQITGFRTSTPVSDLLEGLGYFNSTTEKEVV
;
A
#
# COMPACT_ATOMS: atom_id res chain seq x y z
N MET A 1 32.18 15.18 15.32
CA MET A 1 32.39 13.92 14.59
C MET A 1 31.57 12.84 15.29
N ASN A 2 30.33 12.59 14.85
CA ASN A 2 29.48 11.50 15.33
C ASN A 2 28.75 10.92 14.11
N ARG A 3 29.01 9.63 13.87
CA ARG A 3 28.51 8.84 12.74
C ARG A 3 27.07 8.41 13.03
N TYR A 4 26.16 8.66 12.09
CA TYR A 4 24.88 7.94 12.01
C TYR A 4 25.07 6.69 11.14
N PRO A 5 24.52 5.52 11.52
CA PRO A 5 24.51 4.35 10.66
C PRO A 5 23.31 4.40 9.68
N ASP A 6 23.64 4.28 8.39
CA ASP A 6 22.69 4.15 7.29
C ASP A 6 21.95 2.80 7.39
N TYR A 7 20.63 2.86 7.49
CA TYR A 7 19.73 1.70 7.61
C TYR A 7 18.70 1.65 6.49
N TYR A 8 19.11 1.86 5.23
CA TYR A 8 18.24 1.49 4.09
C TYR A 8 19.08 1.02 2.91
N SER A 9 19.26 -0.30 2.82
CA SER A 9 19.61 -0.98 1.59
C SER A 9 18.62 -2.13 1.42
N LEU A 10 17.68 -1.98 0.49
CA LEU A 10 16.85 -3.06 -0.01
C LEU A 10 16.91 -3.06 -1.54
N PRO A 11 17.04 -4.25 -2.17
CA PRO A 11 17.30 -4.37 -3.59
C PRO A 11 16.01 -4.33 -4.43
N HIS A 12 16.23 -3.96 -5.69
CA HIS A 12 15.32 -4.04 -6.83
C HIS A 12 14.44 -5.31 -6.87
N GLN A 13 13.17 -5.13 -7.22
CA GLN A 13 12.44 -5.99 -8.15
C GLN A 13 11.17 -5.28 -8.66
N SER A 14 11.29 -4.60 -9.80
CA SER A 14 10.17 -4.13 -10.61
C SER A 14 9.95 -5.13 -11.73
N LEU A 15 9.14 -6.16 -11.44
CA LEU A 15 8.51 -7.03 -12.43
C LEU A 15 7.02 -6.78 -12.26
N PHE A 16 6.40 -6.18 -13.27
CA PHE A 16 5.01 -6.35 -13.73
C PHE A 16 4.57 -5.07 -14.45
N GLN A 17 4.80 -5.12 -15.76
CA GLN A 17 4.22 -4.24 -16.75
C GLN A 17 3.34 -5.13 -17.63
N ALA A 18 2.01 -4.99 -17.52
CA ALA A 18 1.06 -5.15 -18.63
C ALA A 18 -0.38 -4.87 -18.16
N VAL A 19 -0.96 -3.84 -18.78
CA VAL A 19 -2.37 -3.47 -18.99
C VAL A 19 -2.49 -3.43 -20.54
N PRO A 20 -3.63 -3.55 -21.29
CA PRO A 20 -5.10 -3.61 -21.00
C PRO A 20 -5.80 -4.73 -21.86
N PRO A 21 -7.10 -4.68 -22.30
CA PRO A 21 -8.27 -3.83 -21.96
C PRO A 21 -9.60 -4.55 -21.65
N ASN A 22 -10.50 -3.75 -21.06
CA ASN A 22 -11.95 -3.93 -21.01
C ASN A 22 -12.60 -3.59 -22.38
N GLY A 23 -13.70 -4.29 -22.70
CA GLY A 23 -14.87 -3.65 -23.32
C GLY A 23 -15.49 -4.34 -24.54
N ALA A 24 -16.63 -5.01 -24.30
CA ALA A 24 -17.91 -4.92 -25.04
C ALA A 24 -18.55 -6.30 -25.37
N ASP A 25 -19.72 -6.55 -24.75
CA ASP A 25 -20.72 -7.60 -25.04
C ASP A 25 -21.54 -7.26 -26.33
N PRO A 26 -22.65 -7.97 -26.71
CA PRO A 26 -23.07 -9.39 -26.59
C PRO A 26 -23.61 -10.00 -27.94
N VAL A 27 -24.28 -11.17 -27.86
CA VAL A 27 -25.31 -11.77 -28.78
C VAL A 27 -24.67 -12.71 -29.84
N THR A 28 -25.05 -13.98 -30.10
CA THR A 28 -26.36 -14.69 -30.17
C THR A 28 -26.11 -16.22 -30.19
N HIS A 29 -27.16 -17.00 -29.84
CA HIS A 29 -27.41 -18.44 -30.04
C HIS A 29 -26.59 -19.15 -31.15
N THR A 30 -26.22 -20.43 -31.02
CA THR A 30 -27.07 -21.56 -31.42
C THR A 30 -26.39 -22.90 -31.07
N GLU A 31 -27.23 -23.84 -30.61
CA GLU A 31 -27.13 -25.31 -30.63
C GLU A 31 -25.86 -25.95 -31.20
N SER A 32 -25.28 -26.90 -30.47
CA SER A 32 -25.36 -28.32 -30.86
C SER A 32 -24.75 -29.23 -29.80
N SER A 33 -25.61 -30.10 -29.30
CA SER A 33 -25.28 -31.44 -28.80
C SER A 33 -24.13 -32.08 -29.57
N LEU A 34 -23.20 -32.72 -28.88
CA LEU A 34 -22.71 -34.07 -29.20
C LEU A 34 -21.72 -34.54 -28.12
N THR A 35 -22.17 -35.53 -27.35
CA THR A 35 -21.31 -36.37 -26.50
C THR A 35 -20.39 -37.23 -27.37
N PRO A 36 -19.10 -37.40 -27.03
CA PRO A 36 -18.35 -38.55 -27.49
C PRO A 36 -18.18 -39.55 -26.35
N LYS A 37 -18.90 -40.68 -26.45
CA LYS A 37 -18.53 -41.91 -25.75
C LYS A 37 -17.35 -42.53 -26.50
N PHE A 38 -16.16 -42.46 -25.93
CA PHE A 38 -15.01 -43.22 -26.42
C PHE A 38 -15.09 -44.65 -25.89
N THR A 39 -15.49 -45.58 -26.74
CA THR A 39 -15.24 -47.02 -26.52
C THR A 39 -13.90 -47.37 -27.13
N THR A 40 -12.97 -47.75 -26.26
CA THR A 40 -11.74 -48.47 -26.58
C THR A 40 -12.08 -49.76 -27.33
N THR A 41 -11.56 -49.95 -28.54
CA THR A 41 -11.41 -51.28 -29.13
C THR A 41 -10.13 -51.32 -29.94
N THR A 42 -9.14 -51.92 -29.32
CA THR A 42 -7.87 -52.34 -29.89
C THR A 42 -8.13 -53.55 -30.78
N HIS A 43 -7.83 -53.45 -32.07
CA HIS A 43 -7.62 -54.64 -32.91
C HIS A 43 -6.38 -54.42 -33.78
N TYR A 44 -5.28 -55.03 -33.35
CA TYR A 44 -4.10 -55.20 -34.17
C TYR A 44 -4.37 -56.31 -35.18
N ALA A 45 -4.30 -56.00 -36.47
CA ALA A 45 -4.15 -56.99 -37.53
C ALA A 45 -2.77 -56.78 -38.16
N TYR A 46 -1.83 -57.65 -37.79
CA TYR A 46 -0.53 -57.77 -38.46
C TYR A 46 -0.73 -58.54 -39.76
N GLU A 47 -0.70 -57.86 -40.90
CA GLU A 47 -0.42 -58.53 -42.17
C GLU A 47 1.09 -58.57 -42.39
N ARG A 48 1.59 -59.82 -42.36
CA ARG A 48 2.96 -60.23 -42.54
C ARG A 48 3.29 -60.17 -44.03
N ASN A 49 3.98 -59.12 -44.47
CA ASN A 49 4.60 -59.12 -45.80
C ASN A 49 6.11 -59.33 -45.66
N THR A 50 6.55 -60.54 -46.02
CA THR A 50 7.95 -60.93 -46.08
C THR A 50 8.55 -60.40 -47.38
N ASN A 51 9.32 -59.33 -47.28
CA ASN A 51 10.42 -59.08 -48.20
C ASN A 51 11.62 -58.59 -47.40
N GLU A 52 12.58 -59.49 -47.25
CA GLU A 52 13.92 -59.20 -46.75
C GLU A 52 14.57 -58.16 -47.66
N HIS A 53 14.84 -56.97 -47.14
CA HIS A 53 16.03 -56.16 -47.44
C HIS A 53 16.38 -55.38 -46.16
N GLN A 54 17.63 -55.48 -45.76
CA GLN A 54 18.22 -55.02 -44.50
C GLN A 54 18.34 -53.48 -44.37
N PRO A 55 18.67 -52.94 -43.18
CA PRO A 55 17.99 -51.80 -42.57
C PRO A 55 18.87 -50.55 -42.53
N ALA A 56 18.33 -49.41 -42.93
CA ALA A 56 19.06 -48.14 -42.78
C ALA A 56 18.19 -46.92 -42.40
N ASN A 57 16.90 -47.11 -42.04
CA ASN A 57 16.01 -45.96 -41.80
C ASN A 57 15.15 -46.03 -40.52
N ASN A 58 15.41 -46.98 -39.61
CA ASN A 58 14.63 -47.11 -38.36
C ASN A 58 15.02 -46.09 -37.27
N PHE A 59 16.08 -45.30 -37.48
CA PHE A 59 16.54 -44.33 -36.48
C PHE A 59 15.74 -43.02 -36.49
N ALA A 60 15.27 -42.61 -37.68
CA ALA A 60 14.49 -41.39 -37.84
C ALA A 60 13.08 -41.52 -37.24
N GLY A 61 12.39 -42.65 -37.47
CA GLY A 61 11.07 -42.92 -36.91
C GLY A 61 11.07 -42.97 -35.37
N ALA A 62 12.02 -43.70 -34.78
CA ALA A 62 12.15 -43.76 -33.32
C ALA A 62 12.51 -42.41 -32.67
N THR A 63 13.18 -41.51 -33.41
CA THR A 63 13.48 -40.15 -32.93
C THR A 63 12.24 -39.27 -32.98
N VAL A 64 11.40 -39.42 -34.01
CA VAL A 64 10.12 -38.70 -34.12
C VAL A 64 9.13 -39.17 -33.07
N GLU A 65 9.02 -40.48 -32.84
CA GLU A 65 8.15 -41.06 -31.80
C GLU A 65 8.54 -40.58 -30.40
N ARG A 66 9.84 -40.60 -30.06
CA ARG A 66 10.30 -40.05 -28.77
C ARG A 66 9.96 -38.57 -28.59
N LYS A 67 10.13 -37.76 -29.63
CA LYS A 67 9.75 -36.34 -29.59
C LYS A 67 8.24 -36.15 -29.42
N LEU A 68 7.44 -37.02 -30.05
CA LEU A 68 5.99 -37.00 -29.90
C LEU A 68 5.57 -37.35 -28.47
N ASP A 69 6.20 -38.37 -27.88
CA ASP A 69 5.98 -38.77 -26.49
C ASP A 69 6.43 -37.70 -25.50
N GLU A 70 7.58 -37.05 -25.73
CA GLU A 70 8.06 -35.93 -24.93
C GLU A 70 7.08 -34.74 -24.97
N MET A 71 6.57 -34.39 -26.15
CA MET A 71 5.54 -33.35 -26.28
C MET A 71 4.24 -33.73 -25.57
N ASN A 72 3.79 -34.97 -25.73
CA ASN A 72 2.58 -35.47 -25.06
C ASN A 72 2.72 -35.41 -23.54
N ASN A 73 3.88 -35.82 -23.01
CA ASN A 73 4.17 -35.74 -21.58
C ASN A 73 4.24 -34.29 -21.08
N SER A 74 4.84 -33.38 -21.88
CA SER A 74 4.88 -31.94 -21.58
C SER A 74 3.49 -31.31 -21.53
N LEU A 75 2.62 -31.65 -22.50
CA LEU A 75 1.23 -31.18 -22.54
C LEU A 75 0.41 -31.72 -21.36
N LEU A 76 0.57 -33.00 -21.02
CA LEU A 76 -0.09 -33.59 -19.85
C LEU A 76 0.33 -32.91 -18.55
N ASN A 77 1.63 -32.63 -18.39
CA ASN A 77 2.13 -31.89 -17.23
C ASN A 77 1.58 -30.46 -17.21
N PHE A 78 1.53 -29.77 -18.35
CA PHE A 78 0.95 -28.43 -18.44
C PHE A 78 -0.53 -28.40 -18.04
N LEU A 79 -1.33 -29.36 -18.52
CA LEU A 79 -2.74 -29.49 -18.15
C LEU A 79 -2.92 -29.79 -16.66
N ALA A 80 -2.04 -30.62 -16.08
CA ALA A 80 -2.05 -30.89 -14.65
C ALA A 80 -1.72 -29.62 -13.83
N GLN A 81 -0.72 -28.84 -14.26
CA GLN A 81 -0.38 -27.57 -13.65
C GLN A 81 -1.51 -26.55 -13.76
N TYR A 82 -2.19 -26.48 -14.90
CA TYR A 82 -3.32 -25.58 -15.11
C TYR A 82 -4.48 -25.91 -14.16
N ARG A 83 -4.84 -27.19 -14.04
CA ARG A 83 -5.87 -27.63 -13.08
C ARG A 83 -5.49 -27.31 -11.64
N LEU A 84 -4.24 -27.55 -11.26
CA LEU A 84 -3.76 -27.21 -9.92
C LEU A 84 -3.80 -25.70 -9.67
N HIS A 85 -3.51 -24.88 -10.68
CA HIS A 85 -3.60 -23.43 -10.58
C HIS A 85 -5.06 -22.98 -10.40
N GLU A 86 -5.99 -23.56 -11.17
CA GLU A 86 -7.43 -23.29 -11.07
C GLU A 86 -7.96 -23.61 -9.66
N GLU A 87 -7.61 -24.78 -9.11
CA GLU A 87 -7.98 -25.16 -7.74
C GLU A 87 -7.40 -24.19 -6.69
N LYS A 88 -6.14 -23.77 -6.86
CA LYS A 88 -5.53 -22.76 -5.98
C LYS A 88 -6.25 -21.41 -6.07
N THR A 89 -6.65 -20.98 -7.26
CA THR A 89 -7.41 -19.73 -7.41
C THR A 89 -8.78 -19.83 -6.75
N THR A 90 -9.51 -20.93 -6.94
CA THR A 90 -10.83 -21.13 -6.32
C THR A 90 -10.75 -21.19 -4.79
N THR A 91 -9.71 -21.82 -4.24
CA THR A 91 -9.49 -21.85 -2.79
C THR A 91 -9.15 -20.48 -2.22
N ILE A 92 -8.31 -19.69 -2.91
CA ILE A 92 -8.02 -18.31 -2.53
C ILE A 92 -9.28 -17.46 -2.58
N GLU A 93 -10.07 -17.53 -3.65
CA GLU A 93 -11.35 -16.82 -3.78
C GLU A 93 -12.30 -17.18 -2.64
N GLY A 94 -12.45 -18.48 -2.34
CA GLY A 94 -13.28 -18.94 -1.22
C GLY A 94 -12.80 -18.46 0.15
N LEU A 95 -11.48 -18.33 0.35
CA LEU A 95 -10.93 -17.73 1.57
C LEU A 95 -11.20 -16.23 1.63
N LEU A 96 -11.06 -15.50 0.52
CA LEU A 96 -11.37 -14.08 0.46
C LEU A 96 -12.85 -13.82 0.75
N THR A 97 -13.76 -14.61 0.19
CA THR A 97 -15.20 -14.52 0.51
C THR A 97 -15.45 -14.73 2.00
N LYS A 98 -14.86 -15.78 2.60
CA LYS A 98 -14.99 -16.05 4.04
C LYS A 98 -14.38 -14.96 4.92
N ILE A 99 -13.33 -14.28 4.46
CA ILE A 99 -12.74 -13.13 5.15
C ILE A 99 -13.69 -11.94 5.05
N LEU A 100 -14.23 -11.66 3.85
CA LEU A 100 -15.19 -10.57 3.63
C LEU A 100 -16.48 -10.78 4.44
N GLU A 101 -16.98 -12.00 4.54
CA GLU A 101 -18.15 -12.35 5.39
C GLU A 101 -17.88 -12.17 6.89
N ARG A 102 -16.63 -12.35 7.32
CA ARG A 102 -16.23 -12.16 8.73
C ARG A 102 -15.85 -10.73 9.05
N LEU A 103 -15.65 -9.87 8.06
CA LEU A 103 -15.45 -8.45 8.31
C LEU A 103 -16.77 -7.87 8.81
N PRO A 104 -16.74 -7.11 9.92
CA PRO A 104 -17.93 -6.41 10.36
C PRO A 104 -18.42 -5.54 9.19
N GLU A 105 -19.71 -5.66 8.88
CA GLU A 105 -20.38 -4.81 7.90
C GLU A 105 -19.98 -3.37 8.18
N LYS A 106 -19.63 -2.61 7.14
CA LYS A 106 -19.04 -1.27 7.26
C LYS A 106 -20.05 -0.39 7.98
N GLU A 107 -20.00 -0.39 9.30
CA GLU A 107 -21.02 0.21 10.13
C GLU A 107 -20.97 1.70 9.84
N GLN A 108 -21.96 2.13 9.05
CA GLN A 108 -22.13 3.52 8.73
C GLN A 108 -22.58 4.17 10.03
N GLY A 109 -21.61 4.64 10.81
CA GLY A 109 -21.86 5.35 12.05
C GLY A 109 -22.84 6.50 11.84
N PRO A 110 -23.39 7.06 12.93
CA PRO A 110 -24.36 8.13 12.85
C PRO A 110 -23.88 9.27 11.94
N PRO A 111 -24.79 9.92 11.20
CA PRO A 111 -24.43 11.00 10.27
C PRO A 111 -23.55 12.05 10.95
N ILE A 112 -22.46 12.42 10.27
CA ILE A 112 -21.56 13.47 10.75
C ILE A 112 -22.19 14.81 10.40
N ASP A 113 -22.38 15.66 11.42
CA ASP A 113 -22.76 17.04 11.22
C ASP A 113 -21.50 17.87 10.90
N TYR A 114 -21.38 18.31 9.64
CA TYR A 114 -20.25 19.10 9.10
C TYR A 114 -20.35 20.59 9.43
N LYS A 115 -20.76 20.92 10.67
CA LYS A 115 -20.97 22.30 11.13
C LYS A 115 -19.67 23.11 11.26
N PHE A 116 -18.55 22.46 11.57
CA PHE A 116 -17.28 23.16 11.85
C PHE A 116 -16.37 23.29 10.64
N VAL A 117 -16.37 22.27 9.78
CA VAL A 117 -15.54 22.17 8.58
C VAL A 117 -16.40 21.50 7.51
N SER A 118 -16.37 22.03 6.29
CA SER A 118 -17.15 21.50 5.19
C SER A 118 -16.71 20.07 4.82
N TYR A 119 -17.62 19.28 4.25
CA TYR A 119 -17.29 17.92 3.81
C TYR A 119 -16.15 17.91 2.79
N GLU A 120 -16.14 18.88 1.87
CA GLU A 120 -15.13 18.99 0.82
C GLU A 120 -13.73 19.18 1.39
N GLU A 121 -13.56 20.09 2.35
CA GLU A 121 -12.28 20.33 3.01
C GLU A 121 -11.80 19.09 3.79
N VAL A 122 -12.72 18.38 4.45
CA VAL A 122 -12.38 17.12 5.15
C VAL A 122 -11.90 16.06 4.16
N MET A 123 -12.54 15.95 3.00
CA MET A 123 -12.13 15.02 1.95
C MET A 123 -10.78 15.38 1.35
N GLN A 124 -10.53 16.66 1.05
CA GLN A 124 -9.21 17.10 0.58
C GLN A 124 -8.09 16.75 1.57
N LEU A 125 -8.36 16.93 2.87
CA LEU A 125 -7.43 16.50 3.92
C LEU A 125 -7.25 14.99 3.96
N TYR A 126 -8.32 14.22 3.78
CA TYR A 126 -8.26 12.77 3.76
C TYR A 126 -7.43 12.27 2.58
N ASP A 127 -7.63 12.81 1.38
CA ASP A 127 -6.88 12.42 0.18
C ASP A 127 -5.38 12.69 0.35
N THR A 128 -5.03 13.81 1.00
CA THR A 128 -3.65 14.17 1.32
C THR A 128 -3.01 13.25 2.37
N TYR A 129 -3.79 12.75 3.33
CA TYR A 129 -3.30 12.00 4.50
C TYR A 129 -3.92 10.60 4.65
N SER A 130 -4.28 9.97 3.53
CA SER A 130 -5.04 8.71 3.48
C SER A 130 -4.38 7.54 4.21
N THR A 131 -3.04 7.55 4.32
CA THR A 131 -2.26 6.51 4.98
C THR A 131 -1.98 6.79 6.45
N ASN A 132 -2.13 8.04 6.91
CA ASN A 132 -1.69 8.46 8.24
C ASN A 132 -2.79 9.17 9.03
N PRO A 133 -3.54 8.44 9.88
CA PRO A 133 -4.64 9.01 10.65
C PRO A 133 -4.20 10.08 11.65
N ARG A 134 -2.96 10.00 12.17
CA ARG A 134 -2.43 11.01 13.09
C ARG A 134 -2.12 12.33 12.37
N ALA A 135 -1.62 12.26 11.13
CA ALA A 135 -1.38 13.44 10.31
C ALA A 135 -2.71 14.09 9.90
N PHE A 136 -3.65 13.29 9.40
CA PHE A 136 -5.01 13.71 9.07
C PHE A 136 -5.66 14.48 10.22
N VAL A 137 -5.70 13.88 11.41
CA VAL A 137 -6.37 14.51 12.57
C VAL A 137 -5.67 15.78 13.02
N ARG A 138 -4.34 15.88 12.95
CA ARG A 138 -3.63 17.12 13.27
C ARG A 138 -3.98 18.25 12.30
N ALA A 139 -4.10 17.96 11.01
CA ALA A 139 -4.50 18.94 10.01
C ALA A 139 -5.97 19.34 10.20
N LEU A 140 -6.85 18.37 10.42
CA LEU A 140 -8.26 18.61 10.70
C LEU A 140 -8.47 19.43 11.98
N GLU A 141 -7.68 19.18 13.02
CA GLU A 141 -7.73 19.96 14.26
C GLU A 141 -7.38 21.43 14.02
N ILE A 142 -6.36 21.73 13.21
CA ILE A 142 -6.00 23.12 12.87
C ILE A 142 -7.17 23.82 12.17
N LEU A 143 -7.80 23.13 11.21
CA LEU A 143 -8.92 23.67 10.44
C LEU A 143 -10.17 23.88 11.30
N THR A 144 -10.47 22.92 12.19
CA THR A 144 -11.63 22.96 13.11
C THR A 144 -11.52 24.09 14.15
N TYR A 145 -10.31 24.48 14.53
CA TYR A 145 -10.03 25.49 15.55
C TYR A 145 -9.44 26.79 14.98
N LYS A 146 -9.61 27.06 13.69
CA LYS A 146 -9.09 28.27 13.03
C LYS A 146 -9.46 29.57 13.77
N ASP A 147 -10.67 29.63 14.33
CA ASP A 147 -11.16 30.79 15.07
C ASP A 147 -10.76 30.80 16.56
N GLN A 148 -10.27 29.67 17.09
CA GLN A 148 -10.00 29.46 18.52
C GLN A 148 -8.63 28.80 18.76
N ILE A 149 -7.58 29.41 18.19
CA ILE A 149 -6.21 28.89 18.19
C ILE A 149 -5.66 28.67 19.61
N HIS A 150 -6.09 29.49 20.57
CA HIS A 150 -5.64 29.37 21.97
C HIS A 150 -5.97 28.00 22.58
N GLU A 151 -7.06 27.36 22.17
CA GLU A 151 -7.46 26.04 22.64
C GLU A 151 -6.52 24.92 22.17
N LEU A 152 -5.80 25.12 21.06
CA LEU A 152 -4.84 24.15 20.53
C LEU A 152 -3.66 23.92 21.48
N SER A 153 -3.37 24.88 22.36
CA SER A 153 -2.36 24.76 23.41
C SER A 153 -2.85 23.98 24.63
N THR A 154 -4.15 23.76 24.77
CA THR A 154 -4.77 23.03 25.87
C THR A 154 -4.84 21.54 25.53
N ALA A 155 -4.54 20.68 26.50
CA ALA A 155 -4.67 19.23 26.34
C ALA A 155 -6.11 18.84 26.02
N VAL A 156 -6.32 17.86 25.13
CA VAL A 156 -7.64 17.52 24.57
C VAL A 156 -8.65 17.21 25.67
N ASN A 157 -8.27 16.42 26.69
CA ASN A 157 -9.15 16.07 27.81
C ASN A 157 -9.53 17.28 28.71
N LYS A 158 -8.81 18.40 28.60
CA LYS A 158 -9.04 19.62 29.38
C LYS A 158 -9.86 20.68 28.63
N ARG A 159 -10.27 20.41 27.39
CA ARG A 159 -11.03 21.34 26.56
C ARG A 159 -12.54 21.24 26.83
N LEU A 160 -12.96 21.80 27.96
CA LEU A 160 -14.35 21.71 28.42
C LEU A 160 -15.34 22.46 27.51
N PHE A 161 -14.91 23.53 26.83
CA PHE A 161 -15.77 24.38 26.00
C PHE A 161 -15.87 23.93 24.53
N SER A 162 -15.06 22.96 24.10
CA SER A 162 -15.00 22.50 22.70
C SER A 162 -15.14 20.98 22.54
N VAL A 163 -15.81 20.33 23.50
CA VAL A 163 -16.14 18.89 23.44
C VAL A 163 -16.79 18.52 22.11
N ASN A 164 -17.71 19.35 21.60
CA ASN A 164 -18.38 19.11 20.31
C ASN A 164 -17.40 19.09 19.12
N ARG A 165 -16.35 19.90 19.14
CA ARG A 165 -15.31 19.91 18.10
C ARG A 165 -14.42 18.67 18.19
N VAL A 166 -14.09 18.25 19.41
CA VAL A 166 -13.34 17.02 19.65
C VAL A 166 -14.13 15.79 19.16
N GLU A 167 -15.43 15.74 19.46
CA GLU A 167 -16.34 14.70 18.97
C GLU A 167 -16.47 14.73 17.43
N PHE A 168 -16.57 15.91 16.82
CA PHE A 168 -16.54 16.04 15.36
C PHE A 168 -15.27 15.42 14.75
N ILE A 169 -14.09 15.80 15.27
CA ILE A 169 -12.81 15.24 14.81
C ILE A 169 -12.77 13.72 14.98
N ARG A 170 -13.25 13.22 16.12
CA ARG A 170 -13.32 11.78 16.43
C ARG A 170 -14.21 11.04 15.43
N LYS A 171 -15.39 11.57 15.13
CA LYS A 171 -16.32 10.99 14.14
C LYS A 171 -15.72 10.98 12.74
N CYS A 172 -15.10 12.08 12.30
CA CYS A 172 -14.42 12.16 11.00
C CYS A 172 -13.32 11.10 10.89
N LEU A 173 -12.46 10.97 11.91
CA LEU A 173 -11.41 9.94 11.94
C LEU A 173 -12.00 8.54 11.73
N PHE A 174 -13.00 8.15 12.52
CA PHE A 174 -13.53 6.80 12.46
C PHE A 174 -14.25 6.50 11.15
N ARG A 175 -14.97 7.49 10.61
CA ARG A 175 -15.71 7.37 9.36
C ARG A 175 -14.78 7.21 8.15
N HIS A 176 -13.79 8.07 8.02
CA HIS A 176 -12.93 8.09 6.82
C HIS A 176 -11.91 6.94 6.84
N PHE A 177 -11.39 6.54 8.00
CA PHE A 177 -10.48 5.41 8.14
C PHE A 177 -11.18 4.07 8.40
N ALA A 178 -12.52 4.03 8.33
CA ALA A 178 -13.35 2.84 8.55
C ALA A 178 -12.95 2.06 9.82
N VAL A 179 -12.75 2.76 10.94
CA VAL A 179 -12.22 2.17 12.18
C VAL A 179 -13.31 1.32 12.87
N PRO A 180 -13.09 0.00 13.07
CA PRO A 180 -14.04 -0.88 13.75
C PRO A 180 -14.33 -0.42 15.19
N ARG A 181 -15.57 -0.56 15.67
CA ARG A 181 -15.99 -0.09 17.02
C ARG A 181 -15.09 -0.58 18.15
N ASN A 182 -14.67 -1.84 18.10
CA ASN A 182 -13.78 -2.43 19.10
C ASN A 182 -12.38 -1.80 19.13
N LEU A 183 -11.93 -1.17 18.03
CA LEU A 183 -10.63 -0.50 17.92
C LEU A 183 -10.72 1.03 18.05
N GLN A 184 -11.92 1.60 18.04
CA GLN A 184 -12.12 3.05 18.07
C GLN A 184 -11.45 3.71 19.28
N ASP A 185 -11.55 3.12 20.46
CA ASP A 185 -10.94 3.67 21.66
C ASP A 185 -9.41 3.65 21.61
N ASP A 186 -8.80 2.57 21.11
CA ASP A 186 -7.34 2.46 21.01
C ASP A 186 -6.78 3.40 19.94
N VAL A 187 -7.43 3.47 18.79
CA VAL A 187 -7.08 4.43 17.73
C VAL A 187 -7.21 5.86 18.26
N TRP A 188 -8.30 6.15 18.98
CA TRP A 188 -8.50 7.47 19.58
C TRP A 188 -7.47 7.82 20.64
N ARG A 189 -7.08 6.88 21.52
CA ARG A 189 -6.00 7.09 22.51
C ARG A 189 -4.69 7.47 21.81
N SER A 190 -4.32 6.72 20.78
CA SER A 190 -3.11 6.95 19.97
C SER A 190 -3.12 8.32 19.28
N VAL A 191 -4.24 8.69 18.66
CA VAL A 191 -4.39 9.99 17.99
C VAL A 191 -4.41 11.14 19.00
N ARG A 192 -5.16 11.00 20.10
CA ARG A 192 -5.22 12.02 21.16
C ARG A 192 -3.85 12.32 21.75
N HIS A 193 -3.05 11.29 22.00
CA HIS A 193 -1.67 11.46 22.45
C HIS A 193 -0.86 12.32 21.47
N SER A 194 -1.01 12.11 20.15
CA SER A 194 -0.39 12.95 19.13
C SER A 194 -0.84 14.41 19.19
N LEU A 195 -2.13 14.67 19.46
CA LEU A 195 -2.65 16.04 19.63
C LEU A 195 -2.10 16.70 20.91
N ASP A 196 -2.05 15.96 22.02
CA ASP A 196 -1.52 16.46 23.28
C ASP A 196 -0.02 16.79 23.20
N MET A 197 0.75 15.96 22.49
CA MET A 197 2.17 16.21 22.22
C MET A 197 2.38 17.46 21.36
N ARG A 198 1.51 17.70 20.37
CA ARG A 198 1.50 18.95 19.59
C ARG A 198 1.22 20.14 20.49
N GLY A 199 0.20 20.07 21.33
CA GLY A 199 -0.13 21.12 22.31
C GLY A 199 1.02 21.39 23.29
N ALA A 200 1.70 20.34 23.76
CA ALA A 200 2.88 20.47 24.62
C ALA A 200 4.03 21.21 23.93
N ARG A 201 4.33 20.87 22.67
CA ARG A 201 5.33 21.58 21.87
C ARG A 201 4.95 23.05 21.68
N LEU A 202 3.70 23.36 21.39
CA LEU A 202 3.21 24.74 21.28
C LEU A 202 3.42 25.53 22.58
N ARG A 203 3.04 24.96 23.72
CA ARG A 203 3.29 25.59 25.04
C ARG A 203 4.78 25.83 25.29
N GLN A 204 5.63 24.87 24.93
CA GLN A 204 7.08 25.03 25.06
C GLN A 204 7.61 26.16 24.17
N MET A 205 7.19 26.22 22.91
CA MET A 205 7.60 27.30 21.99
C MET A 205 7.15 28.68 22.49
N MET A 206 5.95 28.79 23.05
CA MET A 206 5.45 30.04 23.64
C MET A 206 6.29 30.47 24.85
N ARG A 207 6.66 29.54 25.73
CA ARG A 207 7.54 29.83 26.88
C ARG A 207 8.94 30.24 26.43
N THR A 208 9.55 29.53 25.47
CA THR A 208 10.89 29.88 24.98
C THR A 208 10.92 31.28 24.38
N LYS A 209 9.91 31.65 23.58
CA LYS A 209 9.79 33.01 23.02
C LYS A 209 9.72 34.10 24.10
N GLN A 210 9.06 33.82 25.23
CA GLN A 210 8.99 34.76 26.35
C GLN A 210 10.33 34.84 27.11
N ILE A 211 11.07 33.74 27.24
CA ILE A 211 12.35 33.70 27.95
C ILE A 211 13.48 34.34 27.13
N THR A 212 13.46 34.24 25.80
CA THR A 212 14.48 34.86 24.93
C THR A 212 14.30 36.37 24.76
N GLY A 213 13.17 36.94 25.17
CA GLY A 213 12.95 38.40 25.19
C GLY A 213 13.73 39.13 26.28
N PHE A 214 14.38 38.39 27.19
CA PHE A 214 15.12 38.93 28.33
C PHE A 214 16.53 38.32 28.42
N ARG A 215 17.25 38.26 27.29
CA ARG A 215 18.72 38.15 27.33
C ARG A 215 19.33 39.44 26.80
N THR A 216 19.59 40.31 27.76
CA THR A 216 20.47 41.47 27.64
C THR A 216 21.87 41.04 27.19
N SER A 217 22.45 41.85 26.28
CA SER A 217 23.89 42.05 26.05
C SER A 217 24.77 40.81 25.83
N THR A 218 24.79 40.29 24.61
CA THR A 218 26.09 40.04 23.95
C THR A 218 26.32 41.21 22.99
N PRO A 219 27.34 42.05 23.20
CA PRO A 219 27.68 43.06 22.21
C PRO A 219 28.08 42.34 20.91
N VAL A 220 27.55 42.84 19.79
CA VAL A 220 27.80 42.33 18.42
C VAL A 220 29.30 42.39 18.04
N SER A 221 30.13 43.02 18.87
CA SER A 221 31.57 43.21 18.67
C SER A 221 32.39 41.91 18.61
N ASP A 222 31.97 40.82 19.27
CA ASP A 222 32.75 39.56 19.32
C ASP A 222 32.53 38.62 18.11
N LEU A 223 31.53 38.91 17.26
CA LEU A 223 31.26 38.09 16.07
C LEU A 223 32.04 38.54 14.83
N LEU A 224 32.74 39.68 14.90
CA LEU A 224 33.51 40.22 13.77
C LEU A 224 35.02 39.89 13.83
N GLU A 225 35.56 39.48 14.98
CA GLU A 225 36.97 39.04 15.11
C GLU A 225 37.21 37.60 14.63
N GLY A 226 36.16 36.80 14.45
CA GLY A 226 36.27 35.39 14.04
C GLY A 226 36.37 35.13 12.52
N LEU A 227 36.25 36.16 11.67
CA LEU A 227 36.25 36.02 10.20
C LEU A 227 37.52 36.56 9.52
N GLY A 228 38.53 36.98 10.29
CA GLY A 228 39.77 37.59 9.79
C GLY A 228 40.95 36.63 9.55
N TYR A 229 40.83 35.35 9.88
CA TYR A 229 41.91 34.38 9.70
C TYR A 229 41.52 33.36 8.63
N PHE A 230 41.81 33.66 7.35
CA PHE A 230 42.22 32.72 6.29
C PHE A 230 42.20 33.46 4.95
N ASN A 231 43.15 34.37 4.75
CA ASN A 231 43.64 34.69 3.42
C ASN A 231 45.12 35.07 3.51
N SER A 232 45.97 34.12 3.15
CA SER A 232 47.18 34.28 2.31
C SER A 232 48.17 33.16 2.61
N THR A 233 48.41 32.31 1.62
CA THR A 233 49.73 31.95 1.05
C THR A 233 49.69 30.57 0.40
N THR A 234 49.63 30.56 -0.93
CA THR A 234 50.57 29.81 -1.77
C THR A 234 50.53 30.41 -3.17
N GLU A 235 51.42 31.38 -3.40
CA GLU A 235 52.08 31.54 -4.69
C GLU A 235 53.02 30.34 -4.91
N LYS A 236 53.05 29.84 -6.15
CA LYS A 236 54.21 29.34 -6.95
C LYS A 236 53.63 28.61 -8.17
N GLU A 237 53.59 29.24 -9.34
CA GLU A 237 54.67 29.38 -10.35
C GLU A 237 54.79 28.19 -11.31
N VAL A 238 54.65 28.51 -12.62
CA VAL A 238 55.48 28.10 -13.77
C VAL A 238 55.31 26.63 -14.23
N VAL A 239 54.93 26.30 -15.47
CA VAL A 239 55.30 26.78 -16.82
C VAL A 239 54.07 26.87 -17.73
#